data_AF-A0AAJ2GAY3-F1
#
_entry.id   AF-A0AAJ2GAY3-F1
#
_cell.length_a   1.000
_cell.length_b   1.000
_cell.length_c   1.000
_cell.angle_alpha   90.00
_cell.angle_beta   90.00
_cell.angle_gamma   90.00
#
_symmetry.space_group_name_H-M   'P 1'
#
loop_
_entity.id
_entity.type
_entity.pdbx_description
1 polymer ?
#
loop_
_entity_poly.entity_id
_entity_poly.type
_entity_poly.pdbx_seq_one_letter_code
_entity_poly.pdbx_strand_id
1 'polypeptide(L)'
;MAFIQSQLETSFYEVGSVLKDLLIERFGMSEDNARQVIRRAASSGKIRSSEPFTFGRGQFAYWVSDKELDAHDIRHLCETRRPPIYRLIKLLDENQGVTSYYEALKVTSSPIEPSTTKVSSLNEILGLLKKLNILYTRNDPNEVTYIVLRENGYELPDDRILPMMRKHYSKMFVDAAIVPDIIRWLKKSNLISNPVMPYRYRKTPSIGARANNLVWDACAYTKATGINPLVGAKAVSNEKQTFVVIDVVVSSEYSQIHLDGFLSRVQISINSGVMDKRKLLPIIVYRDCPDEVLAKITKLGFIAYDIGAIFGTRIYRALAKLGHLSNVDYSRGVENVVSALLKIISESGQEESLRTLRGLLFEAILYPLLKTIFPNAQIFQGVTLKAEIEGKEKRHEVDYIIQSSNPLEIVLVELKGVSAK
;
A
#
# COMPACT_ATOMS: atom_id res chain seq x y z
N MET A 1 6.28 -42.92 12.82
CA MET A 1 5.12 -42.38 12.10
C MET A 1 4.01 -41.95 13.05
N ALA A 2 3.47 -42.85 13.89
CA ALA A 2 2.43 -42.50 14.87
C ALA A 2 2.82 -41.31 15.78
N PHE A 3 4.09 -41.20 16.18
CA PHE A 3 4.57 -40.06 16.96
C PHE A 3 4.43 -38.70 16.25
N ILE A 4 4.75 -38.61 14.96
CA ILE A 4 4.67 -37.34 14.21
C ILE A 4 3.21 -36.93 14.06
N GLN A 5 2.32 -37.88 13.74
CA GLN A 5 0.89 -37.61 13.64
C GLN A 5 0.32 -37.17 14.99
N SER A 6 0.61 -37.89 16.07
CA SER A 6 0.16 -37.51 17.43
C SER A 6 0.67 -36.13 17.84
N GLN A 7 1.90 -35.75 17.47
CA GLN A 7 2.37 -34.39 17.72
C GLN A 7 1.62 -33.35 16.91
N LEU A 8 1.45 -33.56 15.61
CA LEU A 8 0.70 -32.65 14.75
C LEU A 8 -0.80 -32.61 15.07
N GLU A 9 -1.37 -33.66 15.67
CA GLU A 9 -2.74 -33.62 16.19
C GLU A 9 -2.85 -32.70 17.42
N THR A 10 -1.76 -32.57 18.20
CA THR A 10 -1.70 -31.74 19.40
C THR A 10 -1.39 -30.28 19.06
N SER A 11 -0.37 -30.03 18.24
CA SER A 11 0.09 -28.68 17.87
C SER A 11 -0.53 -28.15 16.59
N PHE A 12 -1.34 -28.96 15.90
CA PHE A 12 -1.96 -28.72 14.60
C PHE A 12 -0.97 -28.63 13.41
N TYR A 13 0.11 -27.85 13.53
CA TYR A 13 1.19 -27.80 12.55
C TYR A 13 2.54 -27.62 13.23
N GLU A 14 3.61 -28.06 12.56
CA GLU A 14 4.98 -27.82 12.99
C GLU A 14 5.91 -27.58 11.83
N VAL A 15 7.06 -26.97 12.14
CA VAL A 15 8.08 -26.67 11.14
C VAL A 15 9.14 -27.76 11.18
N GLY A 16 9.75 -28.07 10.03
CA GLY A 16 10.66 -29.20 9.87
C GLY A 16 11.78 -29.28 10.93
N SER A 17 12.34 -28.13 11.34
CA SER A 17 13.35 -28.08 12.40
C SER A 17 12.82 -28.55 13.76
N VAL A 18 11.60 -28.14 14.13
CA VAL A 18 10.99 -28.52 15.42
C VAL A 18 10.67 -30.01 15.43
N LEU A 19 10.05 -30.52 14.35
CA LEU A 19 9.80 -31.97 14.22
C LEU A 19 11.09 -32.79 14.24
N LYS A 20 12.15 -32.28 13.61
CA LYS A 20 13.47 -32.93 13.60
C LYS A 20 14.01 -33.01 15.03
N ASP A 21 13.99 -31.91 15.77
CA ASP A 21 14.53 -31.86 17.14
C ASP A 21 13.73 -32.78 18.08
N LEU A 22 12.40 -32.80 17.97
CA LEU A 22 11.53 -33.72 18.73
C LEU A 22 11.80 -35.20 18.42
N LEU A 23 12.11 -35.54 17.17
CA LEU A 23 12.46 -36.91 16.78
C LEU A 23 13.83 -37.33 17.30
N ILE A 24 14.81 -36.42 17.30
CA ILE A 24 16.14 -36.65 17.85
C ILE A 24 16.03 -36.88 19.37
N GLU A 25 15.32 -36.00 20.08
CA GLU A 25 15.15 -36.09 21.53
C GLU A 25 14.45 -37.38 21.95
N ARG A 26 13.37 -37.77 21.25
CA ARG A 26 12.57 -38.94 21.65
C ARG A 26 13.19 -40.28 21.27
N PHE A 27 13.91 -40.35 20.14
CA PHE A 27 14.37 -41.63 19.59
C PHE A 27 15.90 -41.73 19.45
N GLY A 28 16.66 -40.70 19.83
CA GLY A 28 18.12 -40.69 19.76
C GLY A 28 18.66 -40.83 18.32
N MET A 29 17.88 -40.45 17.30
CA MET A 29 18.29 -40.59 15.91
C MET A 29 19.18 -39.44 15.42
N SER A 30 19.94 -39.68 14.35
CA SER A 30 20.73 -38.62 13.70
C SER A 30 19.83 -37.61 12.96
N GLU A 31 20.34 -36.40 12.71
CA GLU A 31 19.60 -35.36 11.98
C GLU A 31 19.09 -35.81 10.61
N ASP A 32 19.94 -36.50 9.85
CA ASP A 32 19.60 -36.96 8.50
C ASP A 32 18.51 -38.03 8.53
N ASN A 33 18.56 -38.92 9.52
CA ASN A 33 17.52 -39.92 9.71
C ASN A 33 16.19 -39.25 10.07
N ALA A 34 16.20 -38.27 10.98
CA ALA A 34 14.98 -37.51 11.33
C ALA A 34 14.37 -36.80 10.11
N ARG A 35 15.19 -36.13 9.29
CA ARG A 35 14.74 -35.49 8.04
C ARG A 35 14.15 -36.50 7.06
N GLN A 36 14.79 -37.66 6.89
CA GLN A 36 14.27 -38.71 6.01
C GLN A 36 12.93 -39.26 6.51
N VAL A 37 12.76 -39.45 7.82
CA VAL A 37 11.48 -39.92 8.40
C VAL A 37 10.36 -38.91 8.11
N ILE A 38 10.59 -37.61 8.32
CA ILE A 38 9.62 -36.56 8.01
C ILE A 38 9.28 -36.56 6.51
N ARG A 39 10.29 -36.60 5.64
CA ARG A 39 10.10 -36.63 4.19
C ARG A 39 9.29 -37.85 3.74
N ARG A 40 9.57 -39.04 4.28
CA ARG A 40 8.81 -40.26 3.98
C ARG A 40 7.37 -40.18 4.49
N ALA A 41 7.13 -39.49 5.62
CA ALA A 41 5.79 -39.28 6.14
C ALA A 41 4.96 -38.40 5.20
N ALA A 42 5.56 -37.30 4.72
CA ALA A 42 4.91 -36.41 3.75
C ALA A 42 4.69 -37.10 2.41
N SER A 43 5.69 -37.81 1.87
CA SER A 43 5.57 -38.50 0.57
C SER A 43 4.58 -39.67 0.58
N SER A 44 4.29 -40.24 1.75
CA SER A 44 3.28 -41.29 1.93
C SER A 44 1.88 -40.74 2.25
N GLY A 45 1.69 -39.41 2.22
CA GLY A 45 0.41 -38.76 2.47
C GLY A 45 -0.06 -38.81 3.92
N LYS A 46 0.79 -39.25 4.87
CA LYS A 46 0.44 -39.36 6.30
C LYS A 46 0.38 -38.00 6.99
N ILE A 47 1.09 -37.03 6.43
CA ILE A 47 1.10 -35.63 6.82
C ILE A 47 1.15 -34.81 5.54
N ARG A 48 0.66 -33.57 5.58
CA ARG A 48 0.82 -32.59 4.51
C ARG A 48 2.11 -31.80 4.69
N SER A 49 2.56 -31.18 3.62
CA SER A 49 3.80 -30.40 3.56
C SER A 49 3.58 -29.15 2.74
N SER A 50 4.26 -28.07 3.12
CA SER A 50 4.28 -26.83 2.34
C SER A 50 5.22 -26.88 1.14
N GLU A 51 5.94 -27.99 0.93
CA GLU A 51 6.87 -28.17 -0.19
C GLU A 51 6.20 -27.82 -1.55
N PRO A 52 6.87 -27.04 -2.44
CA PRO A 52 8.27 -26.57 -2.36
C PRO A 52 8.47 -25.25 -1.61
N PHE A 53 7.46 -24.74 -0.90
CA PHE A 53 7.51 -23.43 -0.24
C PHE A 53 8.02 -23.49 1.18
N THR A 54 9.01 -22.65 1.48
CA THR A 54 9.63 -22.60 2.80
C THR A 54 9.15 -21.40 3.62
N PHE A 55 9.14 -21.56 4.93
CA PHE A 55 8.76 -20.57 5.94
C PHE A 55 9.99 -20.08 6.72
N GLY A 56 11.02 -19.67 5.97
CA GLY A 56 12.27 -19.15 6.52
C GLY A 56 13.35 -20.22 6.69
N ARG A 57 14.62 -19.85 6.46
CA ARG A 57 15.82 -20.71 6.58
C ARG A 57 15.68 -22.09 5.90
N GLY A 58 14.98 -22.15 4.76
CA GLY A 58 14.77 -23.38 4.00
C GLY A 58 13.85 -24.42 4.66
N GLN A 59 13.09 -24.05 5.69
CA GLN A 59 12.25 -25.00 6.43
C GLN A 59 10.82 -25.08 5.85
N PHE A 60 10.32 -26.29 5.67
CA PHE A 60 8.91 -26.55 5.32
C PHE A 60 8.04 -26.61 6.57
N ALA A 61 6.76 -26.30 6.42
CA ALA A 61 5.74 -26.55 7.41
C ALA A 61 5.02 -27.87 7.10
N TYR A 62 4.61 -28.58 8.15
CA TYR A 62 3.95 -29.87 8.10
C TYR A 62 2.72 -29.86 9.01
N TRP A 63 1.64 -30.51 8.58
CA TRP A 63 0.38 -30.55 9.34
C TRP A 63 -0.39 -31.85 9.04
N VAL A 64 -1.46 -32.08 9.81
CA VAL A 64 -2.28 -33.30 9.68
C VAL A 64 -2.98 -33.35 8.32
N SER A 65 -3.09 -34.55 7.74
CA SER A 65 -3.55 -34.75 6.35
C SER A 65 -5.02 -34.39 6.09
N ASP A 66 -5.87 -34.39 7.11
CA ASP A 66 -7.31 -34.13 7.04
C ASP A 66 -7.67 -32.65 7.22
N LYS A 67 -6.68 -31.79 7.49
CA LYS A 67 -6.90 -30.36 7.72
C LYS A 67 -6.09 -29.49 6.75
N GLU A 68 -6.57 -28.27 6.55
CA GLU A 68 -5.89 -27.22 5.78
C GLU A 68 -5.42 -26.14 6.73
N LEU A 69 -4.29 -25.50 6.41
CA LEU A 69 -3.86 -24.29 7.12
C LEU A 69 -4.75 -23.12 6.69
N ASP A 70 -5.16 -22.31 7.65
CA ASP A 70 -5.88 -21.08 7.39
C ASP A 70 -4.95 -19.84 7.46
N ALA A 71 -5.53 -18.65 7.24
CA ALA A 71 -4.76 -17.41 7.29
C ALA A 71 -4.14 -17.13 8.67
N HIS A 72 -4.84 -17.51 9.75
CA HIS A 72 -4.38 -17.34 11.12
C HIS A 72 -3.13 -18.19 11.40
N ASP A 73 -3.15 -19.45 10.97
CA ASP A 73 -2.03 -20.38 11.11
C ASP A 73 -0.80 -19.86 10.38
N ILE A 74 -0.97 -19.44 9.12
CA ILE A 74 0.12 -18.91 8.30
C ILE A 74 0.68 -17.62 8.91
N ARG A 75 -0.17 -16.76 9.46
CA ARG A 75 0.25 -15.54 10.15
C ARG A 75 1.15 -15.88 11.34
N HIS A 76 0.73 -16.78 12.22
CA HIS A 76 1.52 -17.17 13.40
C HIS A 76 2.85 -17.85 13.00
N LEU A 77 2.82 -18.72 11.99
CA LEU A 77 4.01 -19.36 11.43
C LEU A 77 5.03 -18.34 10.87
N CYS A 78 4.55 -17.24 10.28
CA CYS A 78 5.37 -16.26 9.59
C CYS A 78 5.90 -15.12 10.46
N GLU A 79 5.34 -14.90 11.66
CA GLU A 79 5.60 -13.71 12.47
C GLU A 79 7.10 -13.42 12.67
N THR A 80 7.86 -14.44 13.05
CA THR A 80 9.32 -14.32 13.26
C THR A 80 10.16 -14.80 12.06
N ARG A 81 9.57 -15.60 11.17
CA ARG A 81 10.34 -16.36 10.15
C ARG A 81 10.23 -15.80 8.74
N ARG A 82 9.06 -15.23 8.39
CA ARG A 82 8.81 -14.52 7.13
C ARG A 82 7.97 -13.26 7.38
N PRO A 83 8.57 -12.21 7.98
CA PRO A 83 7.87 -10.97 8.31
C PRO A 83 7.09 -10.34 7.13
N PRO A 84 7.54 -10.40 5.86
CA PRO A 84 6.72 -9.93 4.74
C PRO A 84 5.35 -10.61 4.62
N ILE A 85 5.28 -11.94 4.82
CA ILE A 85 4.02 -12.69 4.73
C ILE A 85 3.11 -12.34 5.92
N TYR A 86 3.68 -12.30 7.13
CA TYR A 86 2.96 -11.89 8.33
C TYR A 86 2.30 -10.51 8.16
N ARG A 87 3.08 -9.52 7.70
CA ARG A 87 2.60 -8.14 7.49
C ARG A 87 1.47 -8.09 6.46
N LEU A 88 1.55 -8.87 5.38
CA LEU A 88 0.50 -8.93 4.38
C LEU A 88 -0.81 -9.49 4.93
N ILE A 89 -0.76 -10.62 5.66
CA ILE A 89 -1.96 -11.23 6.22
C ILE A 89 -2.58 -10.31 7.28
N LYS A 90 -1.75 -9.72 8.16
CA LYS A 90 -2.23 -8.76 9.15
C LYS A 90 -2.84 -7.50 8.51
N LEU A 91 -2.27 -7.00 7.40
CA LEU A 91 -2.88 -5.89 6.65
C LEU A 91 -4.24 -6.28 6.07
N LEU A 92 -4.37 -7.50 5.57
CA LEU A 92 -5.65 -8.02 5.10
C LEU A 92 -6.67 -8.09 6.23
N ASP A 93 -6.30 -8.60 7.42
CA ASP A 93 -7.17 -8.61 8.60
C ASP A 93 -7.63 -7.20 8.98
N GLU A 94 -6.69 -6.24 9.07
CA GLU A 94 -6.97 -4.82 9.37
C GLU A 94 -7.90 -4.16 8.32
N ASN A 95 -7.88 -4.68 7.09
CA ASN A 95 -8.72 -4.21 5.98
C ASN A 95 -9.91 -5.13 5.66
N GLN A 96 -10.36 -5.95 6.62
CA GLN A 96 -11.54 -6.80 6.46
C GLN A 96 -11.42 -7.80 5.29
N GLY A 97 -10.21 -8.26 5.01
CA GLY A 97 -9.91 -9.29 4.02
C GLY A 97 -9.60 -8.79 2.62
N VAL A 98 -9.52 -7.47 2.36
CA VAL A 98 -9.21 -6.92 1.03
C VAL A 98 -8.14 -5.84 1.13
N THR A 99 -7.07 -5.95 0.34
CA THR A 99 -6.06 -4.88 0.21
C THR A 99 -5.62 -4.70 -1.23
N SER A 100 -5.14 -3.52 -1.60
CA SER A 100 -4.55 -3.27 -2.91
C SER A 100 -3.17 -3.91 -3.04
N TYR A 101 -2.79 -4.27 -4.28
CA TYR A 101 -1.42 -4.71 -4.59
C TYR A 101 -0.38 -3.65 -4.19
N TYR A 102 -0.74 -2.37 -4.29
CA TYR A 102 0.13 -1.25 -3.90
C TYR A 102 0.45 -1.24 -2.40
N GLU A 103 -0.56 -1.32 -1.54
CA GLU A 103 -0.34 -1.34 -0.09
C GLU A 103 0.37 -2.62 0.35
N ALA A 104 0.08 -3.74 -0.30
CA ALA A 104 0.85 -4.97 -0.12
C ALA A 104 2.34 -4.75 -0.40
N LEU A 105 2.72 -4.11 -1.52
CA LEU A 105 4.12 -3.78 -1.80
C LEU A 105 4.76 -2.93 -0.68
N LYS A 106 4.01 -1.98 -0.11
CA LYS A 106 4.49 -1.12 0.98
C LYS A 106 4.80 -1.93 2.24
N VAL A 107 3.88 -2.78 2.68
CA VAL A 107 4.03 -3.53 3.94
C VAL A 107 4.92 -4.75 3.81
N THR A 108 4.97 -5.41 2.65
CA THR A 108 5.91 -6.53 2.43
C THR A 108 7.32 -6.05 2.14
N SER A 109 7.48 -4.77 1.76
CA SER A 109 8.73 -4.18 1.31
C SER A 109 9.31 -4.89 0.08
N SER A 110 8.44 -5.50 -0.72
CA SER A 110 8.83 -6.26 -1.89
C SER A 110 9.27 -5.32 -3.01
N PRO A 111 10.35 -5.67 -3.74
CA PRO A 111 10.76 -4.91 -4.90
C PRO A 111 9.74 -5.04 -6.04
N ILE A 112 9.68 -4.03 -6.91
CA ILE A 112 8.79 -4.02 -8.09
C ILE A 112 9.27 -5.09 -9.08
N GLU A 113 10.57 -5.12 -9.34
CA GLU A 113 11.23 -6.08 -10.21
C GLU A 113 12.10 -7.04 -9.39
N PRO A 114 12.20 -8.32 -9.78
CA PRO A 114 13.13 -9.26 -9.17
C PRO A 114 14.55 -8.66 -9.24
N SER A 115 15.25 -8.63 -8.11
CA SER A 115 16.64 -8.20 -8.04
C SER A 115 17.51 -9.35 -7.59
N THR A 116 18.83 -9.20 -7.72
CA THR A 116 19.81 -10.17 -7.21
C THR A 116 19.80 -10.29 -5.68
N THR A 117 19.08 -9.42 -4.98
CA THR A 117 18.93 -9.49 -3.52
C THR A 117 17.97 -10.61 -3.12
N LYS A 118 18.23 -11.26 -1.97
CA LYS A 118 17.43 -12.37 -1.43
C LYS A 118 16.02 -11.97 -0.95
N VAL A 119 15.48 -10.83 -1.39
CA VAL A 119 14.16 -10.32 -0.97
C VAL A 119 13.09 -10.88 -1.91
N SER A 120 12.11 -11.61 -1.35
CA SER A 120 11.01 -12.16 -2.14
C SER A 120 10.18 -11.05 -2.80
N SER A 121 9.93 -11.21 -4.10
CA SER A 121 8.95 -10.39 -4.80
C SER A 121 7.54 -10.60 -4.22
N LEU A 122 6.65 -9.62 -4.39
CA LEU A 122 5.27 -9.77 -3.93
C LEU A 122 4.57 -10.90 -4.70
N ASN A 123 4.85 -11.06 -5.99
CA ASN A 123 4.30 -12.14 -6.80
C ASN A 123 4.70 -13.54 -6.30
N GLU A 124 5.92 -13.72 -5.81
CA GLU A 124 6.32 -14.99 -5.15
C GLU A 124 5.53 -15.24 -3.87
N ILE A 125 5.34 -14.20 -3.05
CA ILE A 125 4.54 -14.28 -1.82
C ILE A 125 3.09 -14.65 -2.16
N LEU A 126 2.49 -13.96 -3.13
CA LEU A 126 1.12 -14.24 -3.58
C LEU A 126 1.00 -15.63 -4.20
N GLY A 127 1.98 -16.07 -5.00
CA GLY A 127 1.99 -17.40 -5.60
C GLY A 127 2.01 -18.51 -4.54
N LEU A 128 2.78 -18.34 -3.47
CA LEU A 128 2.79 -19.24 -2.31
C LEU A 128 1.43 -19.27 -1.62
N LEU A 129 0.87 -18.10 -1.27
CA LEU A 129 -0.38 -18.02 -0.51
C LEU A 129 -1.61 -18.48 -1.33
N LYS A 130 -1.60 -18.28 -2.65
CA LYS A 130 -2.61 -18.85 -3.56
C LYS A 130 -2.57 -20.37 -3.59
N LYS A 131 -1.38 -20.98 -3.64
CA LYS A 131 -1.23 -22.44 -3.64
C LYS A 131 -1.63 -23.08 -2.31
N LEU A 132 -1.48 -22.35 -1.21
CA LEU A 132 -2.01 -22.74 0.10
C LEU A 132 -3.50 -22.41 0.27
N ASN A 133 -4.18 -21.96 -0.78
CA ASN A 133 -5.60 -21.61 -0.77
C ASN A 133 -6.00 -20.56 0.30
N ILE A 134 -5.08 -19.64 0.63
CA ILE A 134 -5.29 -18.59 1.64
C ILE A 134 -5.94 -17.36 1.04
N LEU A 135 -5.56 -17.02 -0.20
CA LEU A 135 -5.99 -15.79 -0.87
C LEU A 135 -6.16 -15.99 -2.37
N TYR A 136 -6.77 -15.00 -3.00
CA TYR A 136 -6.86 -14.84 -4.46
C TYR A 136 -6.66 -13.37 -4.84
N THR A 137 -6.65 -13.09 -6.15
CA THR A 137 -6.51 -11.72 -6.67
C THR A 137 -7.65 -11.39 -7.61
N ARG A 138 -8.14 -10.15 -7.55
CA ARG A 138 -9.25 -9.66 -8.38
C ARG A 138 -8.97 -8.25 -8.87
N ASN A 139 -9.30 -7.96 -10.13
CA ASN A 139 -9.20 -6.62 -10.69
C ASN A 139 -10.57 -5.91 -10.65
N ASP A 140 -10.56 -4.60 -10.45
CA ASP A 140 -11.73 -3.76 -10.71
C ASP A 140 -11.76 -3.26 -12.18
N PRO A 141 -12.84 -2.59 -12.62
CA PRO A 141 -12.92 -2.03 -13.97
C PRO A 141 -11.85 -0.98 -14.30
N ASN A 142 -11.17 -0.41 -13.30
CA ASN A 142 -10.08 0.55 -13.46
C ASN A 142 -8.70 -0.14 -13.45
N GLU A 143 -8.67 -1.46 -13.64
CA GLU A 143 -7.46 -2.30 -13.63
C GLU A 143 -6.69 -2.28 -12.30
N VAL A 144 -7.33 -1.88 -11.19
CA VAL A 144 -6.69 -1.97 -9.88
C VAL A 144 -6.72 -3.42 -9.40
N THR A 145 -5.56 -3.99 -9.12
CA THR A 145 -5.44 -5.33 -8.55
C THR A 145 -5.59 -5.32 -7.04
N TYR A 146 -6.54 -6.11 -6.55
CA TYR A 146 -6.77 -6.37 -5.14
C TYR A 146 -6.34 -7.79 -4.78
N ILE A 147 -5.87 -7.94 -3.56
CA ILE A 147 -5.55 -9.20 -2.89
C ILE A 147 -6.67 -9.44 -1.88
N VAL A 148 -7.24 -10.63 -1.91
CA VAL A 148 -8.47 -10.95 -1.16
C VAL A 148 -8.29 -12.26 -0.41
N LEU A 149 -8.60 -12.25 0.90
CA LEU A 149 -8.64 -13.48 1.70
C LEU A 149 -9.77 -14.38 1.23
N ARG A 150 -9.49 -15.68 1.18
CA ARG A 150 -10.54 -16.69 0.99
C ARG A 150 -11.31 -16.88 2.28
N GLU A 151 -12.59 -17.18 2.16
CA GLU A 151 -13.44 -17.55 3.29
C GLU A 151 -13.74 -19.04 3.18
N ASN A 152 -13.34 -19.82 4.20
CA ASN A 152 -13.45 -21.27 4.20
C ASN A 152 -12.82 -21.95 2.95
N GLY A 153 -11.75 -21.37 2.41
CA GLY A 153 -11.07 -21.85 1.20
C GLY A 153 -11.74 -21.45 -0.13
N TYR A 154 -12.85 -20.71 -0.10
CA TYR A 154 -13.57 -20.28 -1.29
C TYR A 154 -13.37 -18.79 -1.60
N GLU A 155 -13.54 -18.45 -2.89
CA GLU A 155 -13.59 -17.04 -3.30
C GLU A 155 -14.92 -16.43 -2.87
N LEU A 156 -14.89 -15.15 -2.50
CA LEU A 156 -16.10 -14.42 -2.14
C LEU A 156 -16.91 -14.08 -3.40
N PRO A 157 -18.25 -14.19 -3.33
CA PRO A 157 -19.13 -13.80 -4.43
C PRO A 157 -19.11 -12.28 -4.68
N ASP A 158 -19.48 -11.90 -5.91
CA ASP A 158 -19.42 -10.54 -6.45
C ASP A 158 -20.14 -9.49 -5.61
N ASP A 159 -21.31 -9.85 -5.10
CA ASP A 159 -22.16 -9.03 -4.24
C ASP A 159 -21.47 -8.63 -2.92
N ARG A 160 -20.56 -9.46 -2.41
CA ARG A 160 -19.77 -9.16 -1.21
C ARG A 160 -18.46 -8.45 -1.53
N ILE A 161 -17.72 -8.93 -2.52
CA ILE A 161 -16.36 -8.43 -2.80
C ILE A 161 -16.34 -7.05 -3.46
N LEU A 162 -17.29 -6.73 -4.35
CA LEU A 162 -17.32 -5.42 -5.02
C LEU A 162 -17.53 -4.25 -4.03
N PRO A 163 -18.45 -4.30 -3.05
CA PRO A 163 -18.50 -3.31 -1.97
C PRO A 163 -17.20 -3.18 -1.17
N MET A 164 -16.54 -4.30 -0.86
CA MET A 164 -15.28 -4.29 -0.10
C MET A 164 -14.16 -3.61 -0.89
N MET A 165 -14.01 -3.93 -2.18
CA MET A 165 -13.06 -3.29 -3.08
C MET A 165 -13.33 -1.77 -3.20
N ARG A 166 -14.59 -1.35 -3.37
CA ARG A 166 -14.97 0.08 -3.41
C ARG A 166 -14.64 0.82 -2.11
N LYS A 167 -14.96 0.21 -0.96
CA LYS A 167 -14.61 0.75 0.36
C LYS A 167 -13.10 0.89 0.51
N HIS A 168 -12.33 -0.09 0.05
CA HIS A 168 -10.88 -0.05 0.10
C HIS A 168 -10.28 0.99 -0.87
N TYR A 169 -10.79 1.10 -2.09
CA TYR A 169 -10.43 2.16 -3.04
C TYR A 169 -10.61 3.56 -2.43
N SER A 170 -11.69 3.75 -1.68
CA SER A 170 -11.97 5.02 -1.01
C SER A 170 -10.92 5.39 0.03
N LYS A 171 -10.38 4.40 0.77
CA LYS A 171 -9.27 4.62 1.69
C LYS A 171 -8.02 5.09 0.93
N MET A 172 -7.65 4.35 -0.12
CA MET A 172 -6.52 4.71 -0.99
C MET A 172 -6.66 6.10 -1.61
N PHE A 173 -7.87 6.46 -2.03
CA PHE A 173 -8.17 7.78 -2.58
C PHE A 173 -7.93 8.88 -1.55
N VAL A 174 -8.39 8.72 -0.31
CA VAL A 174 -8.18 9.69 0.77
C VAL A 174 -6.67 9.87 1.05
N ASP A 175 -5.92 8.76 1.13
CA ASP A 175 -4.48 8.82 1.34
C ASP A 175 -3.77 9.54 0.19
N ALA A 176 -4.10 9.24 -1.06
CA ALA A 176 -3.48 9.86 -2.23
C ALA A 176 -3.91 11.32 -2.46
N ALA A 177 -5.14 11.69 -2.10
CA ALA A 177 -5.69 13.03 -2.31
C ALA A 177 -4.96 14.11 -1.49
N ILE A 178 -4.45 13.76 -0.30
CA ILE A 178 -3.80 14.72 0.59
C ILE A 178 -2.29 14.87 0.34
N VAL A 179 -1.66 13.91 -0.34
CA VAL A 179 -0.21 13.90 -0.63
C VAL A 179 0.28 15.21 -1.27
N PRO A 180 -0.39 15.82 -2.25
CA PRO A 180 0.06 17.07 -2.86
C PRO A 180 0.10 18.25 -1.88
N ASP A 181 -0.87 18.32 -0.97
CA ASP A 181 -0.94 19.38 0.04
C ASP A 181 0.14 19.16 1.13
N ILE A 182 0.41 17.89 1.52
CA ILE A 182 1.55 17.54 2.39
C ILE A 182 2.88 17.96 1.76
N ILE A 183 3.09 17.64 0.48
CA ILE A 183 4.30 18.04 -0.25
C ILE A 183 4.43 19.56 -0.29
N ARG A 184 3.33 20.29 -0.53
CA ARG A 184 3.37 21.76 -0.53
C ARG A 184 3.79 22.29 0.83
N TRP A 185 3.24 21.75 1.91
CA TRP A 185 3.61 22.14 3.27
C TRP A 185 5.09 21.83 3.55
N LEU A 186 5.57 20.62 3.23
CA LEU A 186 6.98 20.24 3.39
C LEU A 186 7.94 21.14 2.60
N LYS A 187 7.55 21.59 1.40
CA LYS A 187 8.31 22.58 0.60
C LYS A 187 8.36 23.94 1.29
N LYS A 188 7.22 24.44 1.78
CA LYS A 188 7.15 25.71 2.53
C LYS A 188 7.97 25.66 3.81
N SER A 189 8.02 24.51 4.47
CA SER A 189 8.82 24.26 5.67
C SER A 189 10.31 23.97 5.37
N ASN A 190 10.74 24.08 4.10
CA ASN A 190 12.13 23.84 3.66
C ASN A 190 12.68 22.43 3.98
N LEU A 191 11.80 21.44 4.15
CA LEU A 191 12.19 20.05 4.41
C LEU A 191 12.53 19.31 3.11
N ILE A 192 12.03 19.79 1.97
CA ILE A 192 12.26 19.24 0.63
C ILE A 192 12.45 20.37 -0.38
N SER A 193 13.28 20.16 -1.41
CA SER A 193 13.72 21.26 -2.29
C SER A 193 13.61 20.99 -3.80
N ASN A 194 13.19 19.80 -4.24
CA ASN A 194 13.19 19.48 -5.67
C ASN A 194 11.97 20.03 -6.44
N PRO A 195 12.18 20.54 -7.69
CA PRO A 195 11.12 21.09 -8.52
C PRO A 195 10.13 20.01 -8.99
N VAL A 196 10.63 18.84 -9.39
CA VAL A 196 9.82 17.68 -9.80
C VAL A 196 9.96 16.58 -8.75
N MET A 197 8.83 16.11 -8.25
CA MET A 197 8.76 15.07 -7.24
C MET A 197 7.74 14.02 -7.68
N PRO A 198 8.14 12.75 -7.82
CA PRO A 198 7.17 11.69 -8.01
C PRO A 198 6.37 11.51 -6.72
N TYR A 199 5.05 11.42 -6.85
CA TYR A 199 4.14 11.17 -5.75
C TYR A 199 2.93 10.36 -6.22
N ARG A 200 2.27 9.70 -5.27
CA ARG A 200 1.06 8.90 -5.47
C ARG A 200 -0.11 9.82 -5.78
N TYR A 201 -0.73 9.64 -6.94
CA TYR A 201 -1.75 10.54 -7.44
C TYR A 201 -3.18 10.02 -7.16
N ARG A 202 -4.11 10.93 -6.91
CA ARG A 202 -5.49 10.59 -6.50
C ARG A 202 -6.30 9.83 -7.57
N LYS A 203 -6.05 10.09 -8.86
CA LYS A 203 -6.76 9.41 -9.96
C LYS A 203 -6.22 8.00 -10.20
N THR A 204 -4.98 7.75 -9.80
CA THR A 204 -4.31 6.44 -9.89
C THR A 204 -3.76 6.03 -8.52
N PRO A 205 -4.64 5.90 -7.49
CA PRO A 205 -4.19 5.72 -6.12
C PRO A 205 -3.56 4.34 -5.89
N SER A 206 -3.64 3.42 -6.84
CA SER A 206 -2.91 2.14 -6.85
C SER A 206 -1.46 2.27 -7.36
N ILE A 207 -1.01 3.45 -7.76
CA ILE A 207 0.32 3.69 -8.31
C ILE A 207 1.05 4.74 -7.47
N GLY A 208 2.07 4.32 -6.73
CA GLY A 208 2.93 5.23 -5.98
C GLY A 208 4.17 5.70 -6.73
N ALA A 209 4.91 6.58 -6.08
CA ALA A 209 6.22 7.01 -6.54
C ALA A 209 7.20 5.84 -6.56
N ARG A 210 7.92 5.67 -7.67
CA ARG A 210 8.90 4.59 -7.83
C ARG A 210 10.31 5.14 -7.68
N ALA A 211 11.09 4.55 -6.77
CA ALA A 211 12.50 4.87 -6.60
C ALA A 211 13.24 3.68 -5.99
N ASN A 212 14.45 3.39 -6.48
CA ASN A 212 15.30 2.28 -6.04
C ASN A 212 14.57 0.92 -6.04
N ASN A 213 13.79 0.65 -7.09
CA ASN A 213 12.97 -0.58 -7.23
C ASN A 213 11.92 -0.78 -6.11
N LEU A 214 11.56 0.28 -5.40
CA LEU A 214 10.55 0.31 -4.33
C LEU A 214 9.47 1.34 -4.64
N VAL A 215 8.32 1.18 -3.98
CA VAL A 215 7.20 2.12 -4.04
C VAL A 215 7.14 3.00 -2.80
N TRP A 216 6.65 4.23 -2.95
CA TRP A 216 6.51 5.26 -1.91
C TRP A 216 5.24 6.08 -2.14
N ASP A 217 4.74 6.81 -1.14
CA ASP A 217 3.68 7.79 -1.38
C ASP A 217 4.26 9.06 -2.01
N ALA A 218 5.47 9.47 -1.62
CA ALA A 218 6.23 10.48 -2.34
C ALA A 218 7.74 10.34 -2.09
N CYS A 219 8.53 10.83 -3.05
CA CYS A 219 9.98 10.91 -2.93
C CYS A 219 10.48 12.31 -3.27
N ALA A 220 11.50 12.76 -2.56
CA ALA A 220 12.13 14.06 -2.77
C ALA A 220 13.63 14.00 -2.50
N TYR A 221 14.26 15.16 -2.60
CA TYR A 221 15.60 15.38 -2.09
C TYR A 221 15.62 16.67 -1.27
N THR A 222 16.53 16.72 -0.31
CA THR A 222 16.74 17.88 0.55
C THR A 222 18.22 18.14 0.80
N LYS A 223 18.52 19.41 1.06
CA LYS A 223 19.82 19.90 1.52
C LYS A 223 19.81 20.24 3.01
N ALA A 224 18.68 20.12 3.69
CA ALA A 224 18.47 20.57 5.07
C ALA A 224 19.14 19.69 6.14
N THR A 225 20.21 18.95 5.82
CA THR A 225 20.91 18.06 6.77
C THR A 225 22.14 18.69 7.43
N GLY A 226 22.26 20.03 7.39
CA GLY A 226 23.35 20.82 7.98
C GLY A 226 23.92 21.85 7.01
N ILE A 227 24.87 22.68 7.47
CA ILE A 227 25.62 23.60 6.60
C ILE A 227 26.59 22.77 5.77
N ASN A 228 26.39 22.73 4.45
CA ASN A 228 27.33 22.07 3.55
C ASN A 228 28.64 22.87 3.52
N PRO A 229 29.81 22.28 3.86
CA PRO A 229 31.08 23.00 3.80
C PRO A 229 31.47 23.40 2.36
N LEU A 230 30.81 22.85 1.35
CA LEU A 230 30.99 23.23 -0.05
C LEU A 230 30.07 24.39 -0.42
N VAL A 231 30.67 25.57 -0.58
CA VAL A 231 30.04 26.82 -1.01
C VAL A 231 29.33 26.65 -2.37
N GLY A 232 28.02 26.88 -2.38
CA GLY A 232 27.19 27.38 -3.49
C GLY A 232 27.12 26.58 -4.80
N ALA A 233 28.24 26.38 -5.49
CA ALA A 233 28.25 26.01 -6.91
C ALA A 233 28.45 24.49 -7.17
N LYS A 234 29.08 23.74 -6.26
CA LYS A 234 29.34 22.28 -6.41
C LYS A 234 28.32 21.37 -5.70
N ALA A 235 27.19 21.93 -5.24
CA ALA A 235 26.16 21.26 -4.43
C ALA A 235 24.85 20.95 -5.21
N VAL A 236 24.91 20.92 -6.54
CA VAL A 236 23.73 20.79 -7.41
C VAL A 236 23.48 19.35 -7.86
N SER A 237 24.47 18.45 -7.78
CA SER A 237 24.24 17.03 -8.11
C SER A 237 23.35 16.35 -7.07
N ASN A 238 22.34 15.59 -7.53
CA ASN A 238 21.43 14.80 -6.67
C ASN A 238 22.19 13.84 -5.74
N GLU A 239 23.40 13.41 -6.14
CA GLU A 239 24.28 12.53 -5.38
C GLU A 239 24.75 13.12 -4.04
N LYS A 240 24.69 14.45 -3.86
CA LYS A 240 25.07 15.13 -2.61
C LYS A 240 23.88 15.52 -1.75
N GLN A 241 22.67 15.16 -2.15
CA GLN A 241 21.44 15.51 -1.44
C GLN A 241 20.92 14.32 -0.63
N THR A 242 20.28 14.62 0.49
CA THR A 242 19.63 13.58 1.30
C THR A 242 18.34 13.16 0.60
N PHE A 243 18.18 11.86 0.38
CA PHE A 243 16.98 11.32 -0.26
C PHE A 243 15.83 11.32 0.75
N VAL A 244 14.72 11.96 0.42
CA VAL A 244 13.55 12.03 1.30
C VAL A 244 12.51 11.04 0.81
N VAL A 245 11.99 10.21 1.70
CA VAL A 245 10.89 9.29 1.40
C VAL A 245 9.75 9.55 2.36
N ILE A 246 8.54 9.57 1.82
CA ILE A 246 7.34 9.94 2.55
C ILE A 246 6.36 8.76 2.50
N ASP A 247 5.86 8.39 3.67
CA ASP A 247 4.83 7.38 3.87
C ASP A 247 3.59 8.05 4.49
N VAL A 248 2.43 7.88 3.86
CA VAL A 248 1.18 8.52 4.25
C VAL A 248 0.13 7.44 4.53
N VAL A 249 -0.45 7.46 5.73
CA VAL A 249 -1.61 6.66 6.11
C VAL A 249 -2.53 7.52 6.96
N VAL A 250 -3.58 8.07 6.35
CA VAL A 250 -4.54 8.96 7.00
C VAL A 250 -5.98 8.44 6.93
N SER A 251 -6.23 7.45 6.08
CA SER A 251 -7.50 6.75 5.95
C SER A 251 -7.75 5.76 7.11
N SER A 252 -6.68 5.15 7.64
CA SER A 252 -6.66 4.21 8.77
C SER A 252 -5.59 4.56 9.82
N GLU A 253 -5.49 3.74 10.86
CA GLU A 253 -4.42 3.81 11.85
C GLU A 253 -3.07 3.42 11.23
N TYR A 254 -1.99 4.14 11.58
CA TYR A 254 -0.61 3.79 11.27
C TYR A 254 -0.09 2.76 12.27
N SER A 255 -0.35 1.49 12.00
CA SER A 255 0.01 0.37 12.88
C SER A 255 1.47 -0.11 12.73
N GLN A 256 1.92 -1.03 13.59
CA GLN A 256 3.28 -1.58 13.58
C GLN A 256 3.70 -2.18 12.22
N ILE A 257 2.77 -2.81 11.49
CA ILE A 257 3.10 -3.41 10.18
C ILE A 257 3.47 -2.36 9.13
N HIS A 258 2.90 -1.15 9.24
CA HIS A 258 3.24 -0.01 8.38
C HIS A 258 4.65 0.46 8.69
N LEU A 259 4.98 0.65 9.98
CA LEU A 259 6.32 1.03 10.43
C LEU A 259 7.38 0.02 9.98
N ASP A 260 7.15 -1.27 10.20
CA ASP A 260 8.10 -2.32 9.83
C ASP A 260 8.29 -2.38 8.31
N GLY A 261 7.19 -2.25 7.56
CA GLY A 261 7.17 -2.14 6.09
C GLY A 261 7.99 -0.97 5.58
N PHE A 262 7.79 0.20 6.18
CA PHE A 262 8.50 1.43 5.83
C PHE A 262 10.00 1.36 6.22
N LEU A 263 10.32 0.94 7.45
CA LEU A 263 11.69 0.76 7.91
C LEU A 263 12.48 -0.20 7.02
N SER A 264 11.88 -1.33 6.63
CA SER A 264 12.51 -2.29 5.72
C SER A 264 12.81 -1.68 4.35
N ARG A 265 11.87 -0.91 3.77
CA ARG A 265 12.08 -0.17 2.51
C ARG A 265 13.19 0.89 2.64
N VAL A 266 13.23 1.59 3.77
CA VAL A 266 14.27 2.58 4.10
C VAL A 266 15.64 1.90 4.16
N GLN A 267 15.75 0.77 4.86
CA GLN A 267 17.00 -0.01 4.97
C GLN A 267 17.48 -0.53 3.62
N ILE A 268 16.57 -1.05 2.78
CA ILE A 268 16.91 -1.46 1.41
C ILE A 268 17.49 -0.27 0.62
N SER A 269 16.89 0.92 0.74
CA SER A 269 17.37 2.12 0.05
C SER A 269 18.69 2.68 0.59
N ILE A 270 18.94 2.56 1.90
CA ILE A 270 20.23 2.95 2.51
C ILE A 270 21.35 2.05 1.96
N ASN A 271 21.08 0.75 1.84
CA ASN A 271 22.03 -0.27 1.41
C ASN A 271 22.13 -0.43 -0.11
N SER A 272 21.39 0.34 -0.90
CA SER A 272 21.44 0.27 -2.37
C SER A 272 22.61 1.04 -2.99
N GLY A 273 23.42 1.74 -2.19
CA GLY A 273 24.61 2.46 -2.66
C GLY A 273 25.79 1.50 -2.89
N VAL A 274 26.49 1.66 -4.01
CA VAL A 274 27.59 0.77 -4.44
C VAL A 274 28.86 0.96 -3.59
N MET A 275 29.15 2.20 -3.16
CA MET A 275 30.37 2.52 -2.39
C MET A 275 30.09 3.02 -0.98
N ASP A 276 29.01 3.79 -0.78
CA ASP A 276 28.62 4.35 0.52
C ASP A 276 27.13 4.19 0.78
N LYS A 277 26.77 4.12 2.08
CA LYS A 277 25.38 4.15 2.52
C LYS A 277 24.72 5.46 2.10
N ARG A 278 23.55 5.37 1.47
CA ARG A 278 22.79 6.54 1.05
C ARG A 278 22.21 7.28 2.27
N LYS A 279 22.40 8.59 2.34
CA LYS A 279 21.70 9.44 3.33
C LYS A 279 20.22 9.53 2.98
N LEU A 280 19.36 9.21 3.94
CA LEU A 280 17.92 9.15 3.75
C LEU A 280 17.20 9.83 4.93
N LEU A 281 16.17 10.64 4.62
CA LEU A 281 15.28 11.30 5.56
C LEU A 281 13.87 10.70 5.44
N PRO A 282 13.48 9.80 6.34
CA PRO A 282 12.15 9.20 6.34
C PRO A 282 11.15 10.12 7.04
N ILE A 283 10.02 10.36 6.37
CA ILE A 283 8.90 11.15 6.89
C ILE A 283 7.64 10.29 6.89
N ILE A 284 6.96 10.21 8.03
CA ILE A 284 5.65 9.58 8.18
C ILE A 284 4.60 10.67 8.39
N VAL A 285 3.49 10.58 7.67
CA VAL A 285 2.30 11.39 7.96
C VAL A 285 1.15 10.46 8.29
N TYR A 286 0.59 10.63 9.48
CA TYR A 286 -0.46 9.77 10.00
C TYR A 286 -1.67 10.58 10.48
N ARG A 287 -2.84 9.95 10.52
CA ARG A 287 -4.00 10.51 11.22
C ARG A 287 -4.09 10.00 12.66
N ASP A 288 -3.85 8.71 12.82
CA ASP A 288 -3.96 7.99 14.08
C ASP A 288 -2.78 7.01 14.15
N CYS A 289 -2.16 6.88 15.32
CA CYS A 289 -0.96 6.08 15.52
C CYS A 289 -0.85 5.68 17.00
N PRO A 290 -0.73 4.39 17.34
CA PRO A 290 -0.56 3.97 18.73
C PRO A 290 0.72 4.54 19.35
N ASP A 291 0.64 4.94 20.62
CA ASP A 291 1.77 5.56 21.34
C ASP A 291 3.03 4.68 21.32
N GLU A 292 2.88 3.36 21.40
CA GLU A 292 3.99 2.41 21.32
C GLU A 292 4.70 2.45 19.95
N VAL A 293 3.93 2.61 18.87
CA VAL A 293 4.45 2.72 17.50
C VAL A 293 5.11 4.08 17.33
N LEU A 294 4.50 5.16 17.83
CA LEU A 294 5.07 6.51 17.80
C LEU A 294 6.41 6.58 18.56
N ALA A 295 6.50 5.95 19.74
CA ALA A 295 7.74 5.87 20.50
C ALA A 295 8.85 5.13 19.71
N LYS A 296 8.50 4.08 18.96
CA LYS A 296 9.46 3.39 18.08
C LYS A 296 9.88 4.25 16.89
N ILE A 297 8.95 4.96 16.26
CA ILE A 297 9.21 5.94 15.19
C ILE A 297 10.25 6.97 15.66
N THR A 298 10.05 7.56 16.85
CA THR A 298 10.97 8.55 17.43
C THR A 298 12.34 7.92 17.71
N LYS A 299 12.39 6.72 18.30
CA LYS A 299 13.66 5.99 18.55
C LYS A 299 14.44 5.69 17.27
N LEU A 300 13.76 5.47 16.15
CA LEU A 300 14.37 5.25 14.84
C LEU A 300 14.88 6.54 14.18
N GLY A 301 14.59 7.71 14.75
CA GLY A 301 14.96 9.02 14.19
C GLY A 301 14.11 9.42 12.98
N PHE A 302 12.91 8.84 12.83
CA PHE A 302 12.00 9.18 11.74
C PHE A 302 11.24 10.46 12.11
N ILE A 303 11.05 11.34 11.12
CA ILE A 303 10.16 12.49 11.31
C ILE A 303 8.73 11.99 11.15
N ALA A 304 7.86 12.30 12.11
CA ALA A 304 6.47 11.92 12.02
C ALA A 304 5.56 13.09 12.36
N TYR A 305 4.54 13.28 11.52
CA TYR A 305 3.56 14.34 11.65
C TYR A 305 2.17 13.73 11.76
N ASP A 306 1.45 14.09 12.82
CA ASP A 306 0.00 14.04 12.80
C ASP A 306 -0.49 15.01 11.72
N ILE A 307 -1.40 14.57 10.86
CA ILE A 307 -2.04 15.38 9.83
C ILE A 307 -2.70 16.64 10.40
N GLY A 308 -3.19 16.59 11.63
CA GLY A 308 -3.71 17.74 12.37
C GLY A 308 -2.63 18.74 12.77
N ALA A 309 -1.38 18.33 12.96
CA ALA A 309 -0.26 19.24 13.18
C ALA A 309 0.13 20.00 11.91
N ILE A 310 -0.16 19.43 10.72
CA ILE A 310 0.09 20.06 9.43
C ILE A 310 -1.02 21.06 9.07
N PHE A 311 -2.29 20.65 9.21
CA PHE A 311 -3.45 21.38 8.68
C PHE A 311 -4.46 21.85 9.73
N GLY A 312 -4.17 21.66 11.02
CA GLY A 312 -5.10 21.91 12.12
C GLY A 312 -6.11 20.77 12.32
N THR A 313 -6.70 20.69 13.51
CA THR A 313 -7.60 19.59 13.94
C THR A 313 -8.89 19.46 13.11
N ARG A 314 -9.27 20.49 12.35
CA ARG A 314 -10.45 20.43 11.47
C ARG A 314 -10.27 19.46 10.29
N ILE A 315 -9.02 19.13 9.94
CA ILE A 315 -8.70 18.20 8.86
C ILE A 315 -9.29 16.80 9.08
N TYR A 316 -9.40 16.33 10.34
CA TYR A 316 -9.96 15.01 10.64
C TYR A 316 -11.40 14.88 10.13
N ARG A 317 -12.21 15.95 10.29
CA ARG A 317 -13.59 15.99 9.79
C ARG A 317 -13.64 16.02 8.26
N ALA A 318 -12.68 16.69 7.63
CA ALA A 318 -12.59 16.72 6.17
C ALA A 318 -12.22 15.35 5.61
N LEU A 319 -11.22 14.67 6.17
CA LEU A 319 -10.81 13.33 5.73
C LEU A 319 -11.93 12.29 5.89
N ALA A 320 -12.67 12.35 7.00
CA ALA A 320 -13.82 11.45 7.23
C ALA A 320 -14.89 11.60 6.15
N LYS A 321 -15.13 12.83 5.67
CA LYS A 321 -16.12 13.11 4.62
C LYS A 321 -15.59 12.85 3.21
N LEU A 322 -14.29 13.03 2.99
CA LEU A 322 -13.63 12.86 1.70
C LEU A 322 -13.81 11.44 1.14
N GLY A 323 -13.80 10.42 2.00
CA GLY A 323 -14.02 9.03 1.61
C GLY A 323 -15.42 8.72 1.06
N HIS A 324 -16.39 9.63 1.23
CA HIS A 324 -17.68 9.49 0.57
C HIS A 324 -17.62 9.88 -0.91
N LEU A 325 -16.77 10.85 -1.29
CA LEU A 325 -16.70 11.35 -2.67
C LEU A 325 -16.25 10.29 -3.69
N SER A 326 -15.48 9.30 -3.28
CA SER A 326 -15.10 8.16 -4.13
C SER A 326 -16.22 7.13 -4.37
N ASN A 327 -17.31 7.18 -3.58
CA ASN A 327 -18.41 6.22 -3.63
C ASN A 327 -19.76 6.84 -4.01
N VAL A 328 -19.86 8.16 -4.14
CA VAL A 328 -21.15 8.81 -4.37
C VAL A 328 -21.57 8.59 -5.83
N ASP A 329 -22.75 8.02 -6.02
CA ASP A 329 -23.51 8.23 -7.24
C ASP A 329 -23.82 9.73 -7.31
N TYR A 330 -23.03 10.44 -8.13
CA TYR A 330 -23.04 11.89 -8.18
C TYR A 330 -24.38 12.49 -8.64
N SER A 331 -25.38 11.66 -8.92
CA SER A 331 -26.76 12.06 -9.20
C SER A 331 -27.51 12.64 -7.98
N ARG A 332 -27.12 12.34 -6.73
CA ARG A 332 -27.78 12.89 -5.52
C ARG A 332 -26.83 13.16 -4.35
N GLY A 333 -26.89 14.35 -3.77
CA GLY A 333 -26.31 14.67 -2.44
C GLY A 333 -24.84 15.08 -2.41
N VAL A 334 -24.14 15.11 -3.54
CA VAL A 334 -22.74 15.58 -3.65
C VAL A 334 -22.61 17.02 -3.18
N GLU A 335 -23.54 17.89 -3.54
CA GLU A 335 -23.54 19.30 -3.18
C GLU A 335 -23.47 19.51 -1.66
N ASN A 336 -24.20 18.70 -0.89
CA ASN A 336 -24.19 18.76 0.58
C ASN A 336 -22.84 18.33 1.16
N VAL A 337 -22.26 17.24 0.61
CA VAL A 337 -20.94 16.74 1.04
C VAL A 337 -19.87 17.77 0.73
N VAL A 338 -19.87 18.32 -0.48
CA VAL A 338 -18.87 19.30 -0.90
C VAL A 338 -19.03 20.62 -0.16
N SER A 339 -20.25 21.14 -0.02
CA SER A 339 -20.49 22.37 0.74
C SER A 339 -20.01 22.25 2.18
N ALA A 340 -20.25 21.09 2.81
CA ALA A 340 -19.76 20.83 4.15
C ALA A 340 -18.23 20.72 4.21
N LEU A 341 -17.58 20.15 3.19
CA LEU A 341 -16.11 20.07 3.09
C LEU A 341 -15.47 21.44 2.87
N LEU A 342 -16.03 22.26 1.95
CA LEU A 342 -15.57 23.62 1.71
C LEU A 342 -15.72 24.49 2.96
N LYS A 343 -16.82 24.36 3.69
CA LYS A 343 -17.02 25.03 4.98
C LYS A 343 -15.92 24.65 5.98
N ILE A 344 -15.61 23.36 6.13
CA ILE A 344 -14.54 22.88 7.02
C ILE A 344 -13.16 23.45 6.63
N ILE A 345 -12.86 23.51 5.33
CA ILE A 345 -11.58 24.04 4.81
C ILE A 345 -11.49 25.55 5.03
N SER A 346 -12.55 26.30 4.75
CA SER A 346 -12.56 27.75 4.96
C SER A 346 -12.42 28.09 6.44
N GLU A 347 -13.14 27.35 7.27
CA GLU A 347 -13.06 27.45 8.72
C GLU A 347 -11.68 27.04 9.28
N SER A 348 -10.88 26.20 8.62
CA SER A 348 -9.58 25.78 9.17
C SER A 348 -8.50 26.87 9.12
N GLY A 349 -8.70 27.95 8.38
CA GLY A 349 -7.70 28.99 8.15
C GLY A 349 -6.48 28.51 7.34
N GLN A 350 -6.52 27.28 6.81
CA GLN A 350 -5.45 26.64 6.03
C GLN A 350 -5.81 26.55 4.53
N GLU A 351 -6.62 27.48 4.03
CA GLU A 351 -7.12 27.48 2.65
C GLU A 351 -6.01 27.41 1.59
N GLU A 352 -4.88 28.08 1.83
CA GLU A 352 -3.73 28.09 0.92
C GLU A 352 -2.98 26.73 0.93
N SER A 353 -2.94 26.09 2.11
CA SER A 353 -2.29 24.78 2.32
C SER A 353 -3.13 23.64 1.73
N LEU A 354 -4.46 23.77 1.70
CA LEU A 354 -5.42 22.77 1.20
C LEU A 354 -5.93 23.05 -0.24
N ARG A 355 -5.14 23.76 -1.04
CA ARG A 355 -5.51 24.15 -2.42
C ARG A 355 -5.86 22.95 -3.31
N THR A 356 -5.15 21.82 -3.19
CA THR A 356 -5.43 20.66 -4.04
C THR A 356 -6.74 20.00 -3.64
N LEU A 357 -6.99 19.85 -2.34
CA LEU A 357 -8.27 19.39 -1.84
C LEU A 357 -9.43 20.29 -2.32
N ARG A 358 -9.28 21.62 -2.31
CA ARG A 358 -10.29 22.54 -2.87
C ARG A 358 -10.54 22.32 -4.36
N GLY A 359 -9.49 22.11 -5.15
CA GLY A 359 -9.62 21.78 -6.57
C GLY A 359 -10.41 20.50 -6.79
N LEU A 360 -10.14 19.46 -6.01
CA LEU A 360 -10.89 18.21 -6.04
C LEU A 360 -12.38 18.40 -5.68
N LEU A 361 -12.67 19.22 -4.68
CA LEU A 361 -14.06 19.53 -4.31
C LEU A 361 -14.81 20.27 -5.43
N PHE A 362 -14.11 21.17 -6.13
CA PHE A 362 -14.64 21.85 -7.30
C PHE A 362 -14.93 20.86 -8.44
N GLU A 363 -14.01 19.95 -8.74
CA GLU A 363 -14.24 18.85 -9.69
C GLU A 363 -15.51 18.09 -9.28
N ALA A 364 -15.60 17.62 -8.03
CA ALA A 364 -16.75 16.86 -7.54
C ALA A 364 -18.11 17.57 -7.73
N ILE A 365 -18.20 18.90 -7.52
CA ILE A 365 -19.43 19.68 -7.76
C ILE A 365 -19.80 19.73 -9.24
N LEU A 366 -18.82 19.75 -10.15
CA LEU A 366 -19.11 19.93 -11.56
C LEU A 366 -19.75 18.70 -12.20
N TYR A 367 -19.60 17.50 -11.63
CA TYR A 367 -20.30 16.35 -12.19
C TYR A 367 -21.83 16.49 -12.19
N PRO A 368 -22.52 16.81 -11.07
CA PRO A 368 -23.96 17.08 -11.08
C PRO A 368 -24.38 18.11 -12.15
N LEU A 369 -23.60 19.17 -12.31
CA LEU A 369 -23.84 20.19 -13.34
C LEU A 369 -23.72 19.61 -14.74
N LEU A 370 -22.62 18.91 -15.04
CA LEU A 370 -22.41 18.26 -16.33
C LEU A 370 -23.51 17.22 -16.61
N LYS A 371 -23.99 16.50 -15.60
CA LYS A 371 -25.11 15.56 -15.75
C LYS A 371 -26.44 16.26 -16.02
N THR A 372 -26.61 17.49 -15.57
CA THR A 372 -27.77 18.33 -15.91
C THR A 372 -27.69 18.85 -17.34
N ILE A 373 -26.50 19.25 -17.79
CA ILE A 373 -26.25 19.73 -19.17
C ILE A 373 -26.35 18.58 -20.18
N PHE A 374 -25.85 17.40 -19.81
CA PHE A 374 -25.82 16.19 -20.64
C PHE A 374 -26.61 15.03 -19.98
N PRO A 375 -27.95 15.13 -19.89
CA PRO A 375 -28.77 14.20 -19.10
C PRO A 375 -28.66 12.75 -19.57
N ASN A 376 -28.64 12.54 -20.88
CA ASN A 376 -28.62 11.21 -21.50
C ASN A 376 -27.21 10.70 -21.82
N ALA A 377 -26.16 11.46 -21.51
CA ALA A 377 -24.78 11.06 -21.78
C ALA A 377 -24.20 10.18 -20.68
N GLN A 378 -23.29 9.29 -21.07
CA GLN A 378 -22.39 8.61 -20.15
C GLN A 378 -21.24 9.57 -19.80
N ILE A 379 -20.96 9.76 -18.51
CA ILE A 379 -19.91 10.65 -18.04
C ILE A 379 -18.88 9.82 -17.27
N PHE A 380 -17.67 9.77 -17.81
CA PHE A 380 -16.51 9.13 -17.19
C PHE A 380 -15.65 10.19 -16.52
N GLN A 381 -15.21 9.96 -15.28
CA GLN A 381 -14.38 10.89 -14.52
C GLN A 381 -12.93 10.41 -14.49
N GLY A 382 -11.99 11.36 -14.50
CA GLY A 382 -10.58 11.11 -14.22
C GLY A 382 -9.91 10.10 -15.15
N VAL A 383 -10.31 10.08 -16.42
CA VAL A 383 -9.84 9.11 -17.41
C VAL A 383 -8.46 9.52 -17.92
N THR A 384 -7.55 8.54 -17.99
CA THR A 384 -6.27 8.71 -18.71
C THR A 384 -6.42 8.13 -20.11
N LEU A 385 -6.45 9.01 -21.12
CA LEU A 385 -6.39 8.62 -22.52
C LEU A 385 -4.97 8.16 -22.85
N LYS A 386 -4.86 6.97 -23.42
CA LYS A 386 -3.60 6.41 -23.94
C LYS A 386 -3.67 6.44 -25.47
N ALA A 387 -2.66 7.01 -26.10
CA ALA A 387 -2.52 7.00 -27.55
C ALA A 387 -1.07 6.73 -27.91
N GLU A 388 -0.83 5.89 -28.91
CA GLU A 388 0.48 5.76 -29.51
C GLU A 388 0.61 6.82 -30.60
N ILE A 389 1.49 7.79 -30.37
CA ILE A 389 1.76 8.87 -31.32
C ILE A 389 3.26 8.80 -31.64
N GLU A 390 3.59 8.54 -32.91
CA GLU A 390 4.98 8.44 -33.39
C GLU A 390 5.80 7.34 -32.69
N GLY A 391 5.18 6.17 -32.44
CA GLY A 391 5.84 5.04 -31.79
C GLY A 391 6.16 5.25 -30.30
N LYS A 392 5.60 6.31 -29.69
CA LYS A 392 5.68 6.58 -28.25
C LYS A 392 4.29 6.59 -27.65
N GLU A 393 4.11 5.86 -26.56
CA GLU A 393 2.89 5.93 -25.77
C GLU A 393 2.79 7.31 -25.11
N LYS A 394 1.84 8.13 -25.56
CA LYS A 394 1.46 9.38 -24.92
C LYS A 394 0.23 9.15 -24.05
N ARG A 395 0.27 9.70 -22.85
CA ARG A 395 -0.84 9.67 -21.90
C ARG A 395 -1.31 11.09 -21.66
N HIS A 396 -2.61 11.30 -21.79
CA HIS A 396 -3.25 12.56 -21.47
C HIS A 396 -4.35 12.32 -20.44
N GLU A 397 -4.29 13.05 -19.34
CA GLU A 397 -5.28 12.98 -18.26
C GLU A 397 -6.36 14.00 -18.56
N VAL A 398 -7.62 13.57 -18.51
CA VAL A 398 -8.79 14.43 -18.71
C VAL A 398 -9.68 14.34 -17.47
N ASP A 399 -10.27 15.46 -17.04
CA ASP A 399 -11.14 15.47 -15.86
C ASP A 399 -12.48 14.76 -16.13
N TYR A 400 -13.15 15.05 -17.26
CA TYR A 400 -14.35 14.31 -17.68
C TYR A 400 -14.35 13.97 -19.18
N ILE A 401 -14.88 12.79 -19.49
CA ILE A 401 -15.26 12.40 -20.84
C ILE A 401 -16.77 12.19 -20.85
N ILE A 402 -17.45 12.94 -21.70
CA ILE A 402 -18.91 12.88 -21.87
C ILE A 402 -19.17 12.23 -23.22
N GLN A 403 -19.82 11.08 -23.22
CA GLN A 403 -20.24 10.39 -24.44
C GLN A 403 -21.76 10.49 -24.54
N SER A 404 -22.22 11.33 -25.48
CA SER A 404 -23.64 11.45 -25.80
C SER A 404 -23.95 10.63 -27.04
N SER A 405 -25.07 9.93 -27.03
CA SER A 405 -25.61 9.23 -28.20
C SER A 405 -26.59 10.09 -28.99
N ASN A 406 -26.95 11.28 -28.49
CA ASN A 406 -27.87 12.20 -29.17
C ASN A 406 -27.63 13.67 -28.73
N PRO A 407 -26.90 14.48 -29.51
CA PRO A 407 -26.17 14.11 -30.73
C PRO A 407 -25.03 13.13 -30.42
N LEU A 408 -24.56 12.38 -31.43
CA LEU A 408 -23.39 11.52 -31.27
C LEU A 408 -22.13 12.39 -31.11
N GLU A 409 -21.71 12.63 -29.88
CA GLU A 409 -20.56 13.47 -29.57
C GLU A 409 -19.75 12.92 -28.39
N ILE A 410 -18.45 13.20 -28.43
CA ILE A 410 -17.54 12.97 -27.32
C ILE A 410 -16.99 14.33 -26.90
N VAL A 411 -17.33 14.77 -25.69
CA VAL A 411 -16.84 16.03 -25.12
C VAL A 411 -15.78 15.71 -24.08
N LEU A 412 -14.60 16.30 -24.23
CA LEU A 412 -13.52 16.25 -23.26
C LEU A 412 -13.56 17.54 -22.43
N VAL A 413 -13.69 17.41 -21.11
CA VAL A 413 -13.75 18.54 -20.19
C VAL A 413 -12.51 18.54 -19.32
N GLU A 414 -11.78 19.65 -19.36
CA GLU A 414 -10.63 19.92 -18.51
C GLU A 414 -10.93 21.13 -17.62
N LEU A 415 -10.82 20.96 -16.31
CA LEU A 415 -11.14 21.99 -15.34
C LEU A 415 -9.89 22.77 -14.96
N LYS A 416 -9.92 24.08 -15.20
CA LYS A 416 -8.85 24.99 -14.81
C LYS A 416 -9.38 26.03 -13.83
N GLY A 417 -8.85 26.02 -12.61
CA GLY A 417 -9.06 27.11 -11.67
C GLY A 417 -8.29 28.34 -12.14
N VAL A 418 -8.99 29.41 -12.50
CA VAL A 418 -8.38 30.70 -12.80
C VAL A 418 -8.28 31.47 -11.49
N SER A 419 -7.08 31.91 -11.11
CA SER A 419 -6.96 32.92 -10.05
C SER A 419 -7.59 34.20 -10.59
N ALA A 420 -8.68 34.66 -9.98
CA ALA A 420 -9.15 36.02 -10.23
C ALA A 420 -7.97 36.97 -9.96
N LYS A 421 -7.61 37.76 -10.98
CA LYS A 421 -6.54 38.75 -10.87
C LYS A 421 -6.92 39.86 -9.92
#